data_AF-A0A1H0RHW9-F1
#
_entry.id   AF-A0A1H0RHW9-F1
#
_cell.length_a   1.000
_cell.length_b   1.000
_cell.length_c   1.000
_cell.angle_alpha   90.00
_cell.angle_beta   90.00
_cell.angle_gamma   90.00
#
_symmetry.space_group_name_H-M   'P 1'
#
loop_
_entity.id
_entity.type
_entity.pdbx_description
1 polymer ?
#
loop_
_entity_poly.entity_id
_entity_poly.type
_entity_poly.pdbx_seq_one_letter_code
_entity_poly.pdbx_strand_id
1 'polypeptide(L)'
;MEPPAREAAAAAGSFGRTAGADAGTLGAARAHPPVHLHPGFVLVVIAGGVFGALARFGLSSVLPSPSGWPLPTLIINLTGAFLLGGLLEALVRRGPDAGKLRIIRLLACTGFMGAFTTYSTLALETNALLGAGRTTDAVLYVAATLIGGAAATVAGIRAAVGHHRRRAARHRDTDPHTGRQQPNKPGRNR
;
A
#
# COMPACT_ATOMS: atom_id res chain seq x y z
N MET A 1 -42.95 44.69 46.50
CA MET A 1 -41.86 45.54 45.97
C MET A 1 -41.18 44.73 44.87
N GLU A 2 -41.73 44.81 43.65
CA GLU A 2 -41.16 44.22 42.43
C GLU A 2 -40.53 45.34 41.60
N PRO A 3 -39.33 45.12 41.03
CA PRO A 3 -38.86 45.87 39.87
C PRO A 3 -38.80 45.02 38.57
N PRO A 4 -38.80 45.65 37.37
CA PRO A 4 -39.70 45.27 36.28
C PRO A 4 -39.07 44.68 35.00
N ALA A 5 -39.92 43.99 34.23
CA ALA A 5 -39.70 43.27 32.97
C ALA A 5 -39.43 44.14 31.71
N ARG A 6 -38.35 44.95 31.70
CA ARG A 6 -38.01 45.79 30.51
C ARG A 6 -36.65 45.56 29.85
N GLU A 7 -35.81 44.65 30.34
CA GLU A 7 -34.48 44.42 29.74
C GLU A 7 -34.39 43.23 28.77
N ALA A 8 -35.42 42.39 28.66
CA ALA A 8 -35.39 41.20 27.81
C ALA A 8 -35.68 41.46 26.31
N ALA A 9 -36.10 42.67 25.92
CA ALA A 9 -36.59 42.94 24.57
C ALA A 9 -35.59 43.65 23.61
N ALA A 10 -34.38 44.00 24.07
CA ALA A 10 -33.43 44.78 23.27
C ALA A 10 -32.28 43.95 22.63
N ALA A 11 -32.20 42.65 22.87
CA ALA A 11 -31.09 41.80 22.40
C ALA A 11 -31.39 40.95 21.15
N ALA A 12 -32.56 41.14 20.50
CA ALA A 12 -32.99 40.29 19.37
C ALA A 12 -32.83 40.95 17.98
N GLY A 13 -32.23 42.13 17.87
CA GLY A 13 -32.33 42.98 16.68
C GLY A 13 -31.14 43.07 15.71
N SER A 14 -29.98 42.45 15.97
CA SER A 14 -28.75 42.75 15.17
C SER A 14 -28.07 41.57 14.46
N PHE A 15 -28.56 40.33 14.60
CA PHE A 15 -27.91 39.13 14.02
C PHE A 15 -28.54 38.68 12.70
N GLY A 16 -28.66 39.57 11.70
CA GLY A 16 -29.41 39.21 10.48
C GLY A 16 -29.00 39.83 9.15
N ARG A 17 -27.87 40.56 9.03
CA ARG A 17 -27.60 41.35 7.79
C ARG A 17 -26.23 41.22 7.13
N THR A 18 -25.45 40.17 7.38
CA THR A 18 -24.18 39.95 6.64
C THR A 18 -24.04 38.59 5.94
N ALA A 19 -25.03 37.70 6.01
CA ALA A 19 -24.95 36.36 5.41
C ALA A 19 -25.40 36.27 3.94
N GLY A 20 -25.02 37.24 3.09
CA GLY A 20 -25.52 37.33 1.71
C GLY A 20 -24.49 37.64 0.61
N ALA A 21 -23.25 38.00 0.95
CA ALA A 21 -22.29 38.51 -0.05
C ALA A 21 -21.19 37.52 -0.48
N ASP A 22 -20.97 36.42 0.27
CA ASP A 22 -19.82 35.53 0.04
C ASP A 22 -20.21 34.18 -0.61
N ALA A 23 -21.45 34.03 -1.04
CA ALA A 23 -21.96 32.80 -1.66
C ALA A 23 -21.51 32.60 -3.13
N GLY A 24 -20.73 33.52 -3.70
CA GLY A 24 -20.36 33.55 -5.12
C GLY A 24 -18.96 33.05 -5.48
N THR A 25 -18.06 32.78 -4.51
CA THR A 25 -16.62 32.61 -4.82
C THR A 25 -16.01 31.28 -4.36
N LEU A 26 -16.75 30.45 -3.64
CA LEU A 26 -16.34 29.06 -3.38
C LEU A 26 -16.82 28.19 -4.54
N GLY A 27 -16.11 28.33 -5.67
CA GLY A 27 -16.21 27.41 -6.79
C GLY A 27 -16.21 25.99 -6.26
N ALA A 28 -17.29 25.27 -6.57
CA ALA A 28 -17.48 23.88 -6.22
C ALA A 28 -16.18 23.10 -6.47
N ALA A 29 -15.42 22.87 -5.40
CA ALA A 29 -14.37 21.89 -5.38
C ALA A 29 -15.11 20.58 -5.66
N ARG A 30 -15.07 20.14 -6.91
CA ARG A 30 -15.63 18.84 -7.33
C ARG A 30 -14.96 17.81 -6.44
N ALA A 31 -15.65 17.41 -5.38
CA ALA A 31 -15.23 16.31 -4.56
C ALA A 31 -15.18 15.11 -5.51
N HIS A 32 -13.98 14.69 -5.88
CA HIS A 32 -13.81 13.45 -6.63
C HIS A 32 -14.51 12.36 -5.83
N PRO A 33 -15.51 11.65 -6.41
CA PRO A 33 -16.20 10.59 -5.71
C PRO A 33 -15.17 9.62 -5.13
N PRO A 34 -15.27 9.24 -3.84
CA PRO A 34 -14.28 8.37 -3.24
C PRO A 34 -14.17 7.06 -4.04
N VAL A 35 -12.93 6.59 -4.18
CA VAL A 35 -12.55 5.48 -5.09
C VAL A 35 -13.34 4.18 -4.83
N HIS A 36 -13.83 3.97 -3.61
CA HIS A 36 -14.66 2.80 -3.27
C HIS A 36 -16.10 2.87 -3.81
N LEU A 37 -16.56 4.02 -4.30
CA LEU A 37 -17.86 4.18 -4.98
C LEU A 37 -17.78 3.90 -6.48
N HIS A 38 -16.60 3.55 -7.01
CA HIS A 38 -16.45 3.10 -8.38
C HIS A 38 -16.54 1.58 -8.47
N PRO A 39 -17.65 1.02 -8.98
CA PRO A 39 -17.88 -0.43 -9.01
C PRO A 39 -16.78 -1.18 -9.78
N GLY A 40 -16.17 -0.55 -10.79
CA GLY A 40 -15.04 -1.13 -11.52
C GLY A 40 -13.82 -1.40 -10.63
N PHE A 41 -13.50 -0.52 -9.69
CA PHE A 41 -12.37 -0.71 -8.78
C PHE A 41 -12.65 -1.81 -7.75
N VAL A 42 -13.89 -1.93 -7.29
CA VAL A 42 -14.31 -3.04 -6.41
C VAL A 42 -14.14 -4.38 -7.13
N LEU A 43 -14.58 -4.49 -8.38
CA LEU A 43 -14.44 -5.72 -9.16
C LEU A 43 -12.97 -6.12 -9.37
N VAL A 44 -12.09 -5.14 -9.57
CA VAL A 44 -10.63 -5.36 -9.69
C VAL A 44 -10.06 -5.92 -8.38
N VAL A 45 -10.45 -5.38 -7.23
CA VAL A 45 -10.02 -5.90 -5.92
C VAL A 45 -10.56 -7.32 -5.70
N ILE A 46 -11.83 -7.58 -6.04
CA ILE A 46 -12.46 -8.91 -5.93
C ILE A 46 -11.68 -9.93 -6.78
N ALA A 47 -11.40 -9.60 -8.04
CA ALA A 47 -10.65 -10.49 -8.93
C ALA A 47 -9.29 -10.84 -8.33
N GLY A 48 -8.54 -9.83 -7.87
CA GLY A 48 -7.26 -10.04 -7.19
C GLY A 48 -7.41 -10.93 -5.95
N GLY A 49 -8.41 -10.63 -5.11
CA GLY A 49 -8.69 -11.36 -3.89
C GLY A 49 -9.01 -12.84 -4.10
N VAL A 50 -9.82 -13.17 -5.12
CA VAL A 50 -10.11 -14.56 -5.49
C VAL A 50 -8.83 -15.31 -5.82
N PHE A 51 -7.99 -14.76 -6.70
CA PHE A 51 -6.73 -15.41 -7.06
C PHE A 51 -5.75 -15.50 -5.89
N GLY A 52 -5.69 -14.48 -5.03
CA GLY A 52 -4.85 -14.48 -3.84
C GLY A 52 -5.28 -15.57 -2.85
N ALA A 53 -6.58 -15.68 -2.58
CA ALA A 53 -7.12 -16.71 -1.71
C ALA A 53 -6.90 -18.13 -2.25
N LEU A 54 -7.10 -18.34 -3.56
CA LEU A 54 -6.85 -19.63 -4.20
C LEU A 54 -5.36 -20.00 -4.19
N ALA A 55 -4.46 -19.03 -4.43
CA ALA A 55 -3.02 -19.25 -4.33
C ALA A 55 -2.59 -19.64 -2.91
N ARG A 56 -3.12 -18.94 -1.90
CA ARG A 56 -2.91 -19.29 -0.49
C ARG A 56 -3.41 -20.69 -0.19
N PHE A 57 -4.64 -21.01 -0.58
CA PHE A 57 -5.25 -22.33 -0.38
C PHE A 57 -4.42 -23.44 -1.02
N GLY A 58 -4.02 -23.28 -2.29
CA GLY A 58 -3.19 -24.24 -3.00
C GLY A 58 -1.83 -24.43 -2.32
N LEU A 59 -1.17 -23.35 -1.91
CA LEU A 59 0.13 -23.43 -1.25
C LEU A 59 0.03 -24.07 0.14
N SER A 60 -0.99 -23.74 0.92
CA SER A 60 -1.29 -24.40 2.21
C SER A 60 -1.57 -25.90 2.06
N SER A 61 -2.08 -26.34 0.90
CA SER A 61 -2.41 -27.74 0.65
C SER A 61 -1.21 -28.60 0.28
N VAL A 62 -0.15 -28.01 -0.28
CA VAL A 62 1.06 -28.74 -0.73
C VAL A 62 2.23 -28.62 0.24
N LEU A 63 2.26 -27.55 1.04
CA LEU A 63 3.32 -27.36 2.03
C LEU A 63 3.07 -28.24 3.26
N PRO A 64 4.08 -28.98 3.75
CA PRO A 64 3.93 -29.81 4.93
C PRO A 64 3.82 -28.95 6.19
N SER A 65 3.09 -29.46 7.19
CA SER A 65 3.09 -28.94 8.56
C SER A 65 3.77 -29.97 9.47
N PRO A 66 5.13 -29.97 9.53
CA PRO A 66 5.86 -30.94 10.34
C PRO A 66 5.49 -30.75 11.81
N SER A 67 5.15 -31.85 12.49
CA SER A 67 4.75 -31.88 13.90
C SER A 67 3.68 -30.84 14.29
N GLY A 68 2.80 -30.46 13.35
CA GLY A 68 1.77 -29.44 13.57
C GLY A 68 2.31 -28.02 13.71
N TRP A 69 3.57 -27.75 13.34
CA TRP A 69 4.12 -26.41 13.31
C TRP A 69 3.62 -25.65 12.07
N PRO A 70 3.24 -24.35 12.16
CA PRO A 70 2.49 -23.65 11.11
C PRO A 70 3.38 -23.12 9.98
N LEU A 71 4.24 -23.99 9.45
CA LEU A 71 5.18 -23.68 8.37
C LEU A 71 4.51 -23.12 7.11
N PRO A 72 3.37 -23.66 6.63
CA PRO A 72 2.75 -23.14 5.41
C PRO A 72 2.37 -21.66 5.53
N THR A 73 1.70 -21.29 6.61
CA THR A 73 1.24 -19.92 6.86
C THR A 73 2.42 -18.96 7.05
N LEU A 74 3.49 -19.41 7.72
CA LEU A 74 4.74 -18.63 7.81
C LEU A 74 5.30 -18.32 6.43
N ILE A 75 5.47 -19.34 5.57
CA ILE A 75 6.01 -19.18 4.21
C ILE A 75 5.14 -18.24 3.39
N ILE A 76 3.81 -18.44 3.43
CA ILE A 76 2.84 -17.58 2.73
C ILE A 76 3.00 -16.12 3.15
N ASN A 77 3.02 -15.84 4.46
CA ASN A 77 3.12 -14.48 4.96
C ASN A 77 4.48 -13.83 4.66
N LEU A 78 5.59 -14.56 4.81
CA LEU A 78 6.93 -14.04 4.51
C LEU A 78 7.14 -13.77 3.02
N THR A 79 6.72 -14.70 2.17
CA THR A 79 6.81 -14.51 0.70
C THR A 79 5.90 -13.38 0.25
N GLY A 80 4.69 -13.28 0.80
CA GLY A 80 3.77 -12.18 0.51
C GLY A 80 4.32 -10.82 0.93
N ALA A 81 4.92 -10.72 2.12
CA ALA A 81 5.58 -9.50 2.59
C ALA A 81 6.75 -9.08 1.67
N PHE A 82 7.60 -10.03 1.26
CA PHE A 82 8.67 -9.79 0.29
C PHE A 82 8.15 -9.28 -1.05
N LEU A 83 7.17 -9.97 -1.63
CA LEU A 83 6.61 -9.64 -2.93
C LEU A 83 5.89 -8.28 -2.90
N LEU A 84 5.11 -8.01 -1.86
CA LEU A 84 4.39 -6.75 -1.70
C LEU A 84 5.36 -5.57 -1.55
N GLY A 85 6.43 -5.72 -0.76
CA GLY A 85 7.47 -4.70 -0.61
C GLY A 85 8.14 -4.36 -1.95
N GLY A 86 8.55 -5.38 -2.72
CA GLY A 86 9.15 -5.17 -4.03
C GLY A 86 8.18 -4.59 -5.07
N LEU A 87 6.92 -5.04 -5.05
CA LEU A 87 5.88 -4.57 -5.95
C LEU A 87 5.54 -3.09 -5.69
N LEU A 88 5.33 -2.70 -4.43
CA LEU A 88 5.04 -1.31 -4.08
C LEU A 88 6.19 -0.38 -4.45
N GLU A 89 7.44 -0.78 -4.18
CA GLU A 89 8.62 -0.01 -4.58
C GLU A 89 8.68 0.18 -6.10
N ALA A 90 8.41 -0.87 -6.88
CA ALA A 90 8.39 -0.79 -8.33
C ALA A 90 7.27 0.11 -8.86
N LEU A 91 6.10 0.11 -8.22
CA LEU A 91 4.97 0.93 -8.64
C LEU A 91 5.15 2.40 -8.25
N VAL A 92 5.69 2.70 -7.06
CA VAL A 92 5.98 4.07 -6.61
C VAL A 92 6.93 4.78 -7.59
N ARG A 93 7.97 4.08 -8.06
CA ARG A 93 8.92 4.64 -9.04
C ARG A 93 8.32 4.89 -10.43
N ARG A 94 7.22 4.22 -10.79
CA ARG A 94 6.57 4.35 -12.11
C ARG A 94 5.65 5.57 -12.21
N GLY A 95 5.29 6.19 -11.09
CA GLY A 95 4.48 7.41 -11.09
C GLY A 95 3.33 7.37 -10.08
N PRO A 96 2.47 8.41 -10.14
CA PRO A 96 1.38 8.59 -9.18
C PRO A 96 0.34 7.48 -9.26
N ASP A 97 -0.45 7.35 -8.20
CA ASP A 97 -1.55 6.39 -8.12
C ASP A 97 -2.76 6.81 -8.98
N ALA A 98 -2.60 6.66 -10.30
CA ALA A 98 -3.60 7.03 -11.29
C ALA A 98 -3.64 6.04 -12.48
N GLY A 99 -4.77 6.02 -13.18
CA GLY A 99 -4.98 5.23 -14.39
C GLY A 99 -4.61 3.75 -14.23
N LYS A 100 -3.75 3.25 -15.12
CA LYS A 100 -3.30 1.85 -15.12
C LYS A 100 -2.55 1.45 -13.85
N LEU A 101 -1.74 2.36 -13.28
CA LEU A 101 -0.99 2.04 -12.05
C LEU A 101 -1.92 1.82 -10.87
N ARG A 102 -3.02 2.59 -10.77
CA ARG A 102 -4.06 2.38 -9.74
C ARG A 102 -4.70 1.01 -9.84
N ILE A 103 -5.07 0.61 -11.06
CA ILE A 103 -5.66 -0.72 -11.30
C ILE A 103 -4.72 -1.82 -10.83
N ILE A 104 -3.41 -1.70 -11.12
CA ILE A 104 -2.41 -2.69 -10.68
C ILE A 104 -2.28 -2.69 -9.15
N ARG A 105 -2.28 -1.54 -8.47
CA ARG A 105 -2.25 -1.48 -7.00
C ARG A 105 -3.46 -2.20 -6.40
N LEU A 106 -4.65 -1.93 -6.92
CA LEU A 106 -5.88 -2.53 -6.42
C LEU A 106 -5.92 -4.04 -6.68
N LEU A 107 -5.55 -4.48 -7.89
CA LEU A 107 -5.56 -5.90 -8.26
C LEU A 107 -4.51 -6.69 -7.47
N ALA A 108 -3.26 -6.26 -7.54
CA ALA A 108 -2.13 -7.05 -7.08
C ALA A 108 -1.78 -6.78 -5.62
N CYS A 109 -1.80 -5.53 -5.16
CA CYS A 109 -1.48 -5.21 -3.77
C CYS A 109 -2.70 -5.42 -2.86
N THR A 110 -3.82 -4.74 -3.13
CA THR A 110 -4.99 -4.79 -2.25
C THR A 110 -5.73 -6.12 -2.36
N GLY A 111 -6.05 -6.56 -3.58
CA GLY A 111 -6.76 -7.81 -3.81
C GLY A 111 -5.88 -9.03 -3.55
N PHE A 112 -4.92 -9.28 -4.45
CA PHE A 112 -4.14 -10.52 -4.42
C PHE A 112 -3.27 -10.65 -3.18
N MET A 113 -2.35 -9.72 -2.90
CA MET A 113 -1.47 -9.82 -1.73
C MET A 113 -2.25 -9.75 -0.41
N GLY A 114 -3.35 -9.00 -0.37
CA GLY A 114 -4.24 -8.92 0.80
C GLY A 114 -4.96 -10.22 1.12
N ALA A 115 -5.38 -10.99 0.10
CA ALA A 115 -6.01 -12.30 0.30
C ALA A 115 -5.02 -13.47 0.36
N PHE A 116 -3.84 -13.30 -0.24
CA PHE A 116 -2.74 -14.26 -0.22
C PHE A 116 -2.10 -14.37 1.16
N THR A 117 -1.85 -13.23 1.83
CA THR A 117 -1.37 -13.22 3.22
C THR A 117 -2.54 -13.31 4.19
N THR A 118 -2.29 -13.76 5.43
CA THR A 118 -3.37 -13.91 6.42
C THR A 118 -2.88 -13.72 7.86
N TYR A 119 -3.54 -12.80 8.56
CA TYR A 119 -3.38 -12.62 10.00
C TYR A 119 -4.32 -13.52 10.81
N SER A 120 -5.54 -13.78 10.31
CA SER A 120 -6.53 -14.58 11.03
C SER A 120 -6.05 -16.03 11.23
N THR A 121 -5.41 -16.62 10.21
CA THR A 121 -4.85 -17.97 10.32
C THR A 121 -3.68 -18.00 11.30
N LEU A 122 -2.80 -17.00 11.27
CA LEU A 122 -1.72 -16.86 12.27
C LEU A 122 -2.28 -16.82 13.70
N ALA A 123 -3.35 -16.05 13.94
CA ALA A 123 -3.96 -15.94 15.26
C ALA A 123 -4.54 -17.28 15.73
N LEU A 124 -5.25 -17.99 14.86
CA LEU A 124 -5.82 -19.30 15.15
C LEU A 124 -4.74 -20.36 15.43
N GLU A 125 -3.68 -20.40 14.62
CA GLU A 125 -2.56 -21.32 14.80
C GLU A 125 -1.75 -21.01 16.06
N THR A 126 -1.57 -19.73 16.39
CA THR A 126 -0.94 -19.30 17.64
C THR A 126 -1.76 -19.78 18.83
N ASN A 127 -3.09 -19.57 18.80
CA ASN A 127 -3.98 -20.06 19.84
C ASN A 127 -3.96 -21.59 19.96
N ALA A 128 -3.88 -22.32 18.83
CA ALA A 128 -3.78 -23.77 18.83
C ALA A 128 -2.47 -24.27 19.48
N LEU A 129 -1.34 -23.63 19.19
CA LEU A 129 -0.05 -23.95 19.82
C LEU A 129 -0.09 -23.69 21.33
N LEU A 130 -0.67 -22.56 21.76
CA LEU A 130 -0.85 -22.25 23.18
C LEU A 130 -1.77 -23.27 23.87
N GLY A 131 -2.89 -23.62 23.26
CA GLY A 131 -3.81 -24.63 23.76
C GLY A 131 -3.19 -26.03 23.88
N ALA A 132 -2.18 -26.33 23.06
CA ALA A 132 -1.40 -27.57 23.11
C ALA A 132 -0.23 -27.52 24.12
N GLY A 133 -0.09 -26.44 24.92
CA GLY A 133 1.03 -26.25 25.85
C GLY A 133 2.37 -25.92 25.18
N ARG A 134 2.39 -25.67 23.86
CA ARG A 134 3.58 -25.38 23.07
C ARG A 134 3.90 -23.88 23.04
N THR A 135 4.02 -23.29 24.22
CA THR A 135 4.18 -21.83 24.38
C THR A 135 5.41 -21.28 23.65
N THR A 136 6.54 -21.99 23.73
CA THR A 136 7.77 -21.61 23.02
C THR A 136 7.55 -21.54 21.52
N ASP A 137 6.86 -22.52 20.93
CA ASP A 137 6.60 -22.57 19.49
C ASP A 137 5.65 -21.45 19.06
N ALA A 138 4.65 -21.13 19.88
CA ALA A 138 3.73 -20.01 19.63
C ALA A 138 4.49 -18.67 19.59
N VAL A 139 5.36 -18.43 20.57
CA VAL A 139 6.19 -17.21 20.63
C VAL A 139 7.13 -17.14 19.43
N LEU A 140 7.83 -18.23 19.12
CA LEU A 140 8.72 -18.28 17.97
C LEU A 140 7.98 -18.07 16.65
N TYR A 141 6.79 -18.64 16.49
CA TYR A 141 5.98 -18.50 15.29
C TYR A 141 5.52 -17.04 15.06
N VAL A 142 5.03 -16.38 16.12
CA VAL A 142 4.65 -14.96 16.06
C VAL A 142 5.86 -14.08 15.79
N ALA A 143 6.96 -14.28 16.51
CA ALA A 143 8.19 -13.51 16.33
C ALA A 143 8.77 -13.68 14.92
N ALA A 144 8.83 -14.92 14.42
CA ALA A 144 9.29 -15.23 13.07
C ALA A 144 8.41 -14.57 12.01
N THR A 145 7.08 -14.56 12.19
CA THR A 145 6.19 -13.92 11.23
C THR A 145 6.35 -12.40 11.23
N LEU A 146 6.39 -11.75 12.40
CA LEU A 146 6.47 -10.29 12.48
C LEU A 146 7.84 -9.74 12.08
N ILE A 147 8.90 -10.27 12.70
CA ILE A 147 10.28 -9.82 12.44
C ILE A 147 10.70 -10.27 11.05
N GLY A 148 10.43 -11.53 10.70
CA GLY A 148 10.71 -12.06 9.37
C GLY A 148 9.92 -11.32 8.30
N GLY A 149 8.65 -10.97 8.54
CA GLY A 149 7.81 -10.23 7.60
C GLY A 149 8.34 -8.82 7.34
N ALA A 150 8.77 -8.12 8.40
CA ALA A 150 9.42 -6.82 8.27
C ALA A 150 10.74 -6.93 7.48
N ALA A 151 11.59 -7.90 7.83
CA ALA A 151 12.85 -8.15 7.12
C ALA A 151 12.63 -8.52 5.64
N ALA A 152 11.64 -9.37 5.36
CA ALA A 152 11.25 -9.78 4.02
C ALA A 152 10.77 -8.59 3.18
N THR A 153 9.95 -7.70 3.76
CA THR A 153 9.50 -6.47 3.10
C THR A 153 10.68 -5.58 2.69
N VAL A 154 11.62 -5.34 3.63
CA VAL A 154 12.84 -4.56 3.36
C VAL A 154 13.69 -5.23 2.27
N ALA A 155 13.85 -6.54 2.32
CA ALA A 155 14.57 -7.30 1.31
C ALA A 155 13.91 -7.15 -0.08
N GLY A 156 12.59 -7.22 -0.15
CA GLY A 156 11.81 -7.01 -1.37
C GLY A 156 12.03 -5.63 -1.98
N ILE A 157 11.97 -4.58 -1.16
CA ILE A 157 12.25 -3.20 -1.57
C ILE A 157 13.68 -3.09 -2.12
N ARG A 158 14.68 -3.59 -1.38
CA ARG A 158 16.09 -3.52 -1.79
C ARG A 158 16.34 -4.28 -3.10
N ALA A 159 15.72 -5.43 -3.28
CA ALA A 159 15.79 -6.20 -4.52
C ALA A 159 15.24 -5.38 -5.69
N ALA A 160 14.05 -4.78 -5.54
CA ALA A 160 13.44 -3.95 -6.58
C ALA A 160 14.34 -2.74 -6.96
N VAL A 161 14.93 -2.06 -5.98
CA VAL A 161 15.90 -0.97 -6.23
C VAL A 161 17.12 -1.47 -7.01
N GLY A 162 17.69 -2.60 -6.62
CA GLY A 162 18.86 -3.20 -7.26
C GLY A 162 18.60 -3.57 -8.72
N HIS A 163 17.44 -4.18 -9.00
CA HIS A 163 17.04 -4.54 -10.37
C HIS A 163 16.93 -3.32 -11.29
N HIS A 164 16.40 -2.19 -10.80
CA HIS A 164 16.31 -0.97 -11.59
C HIS A 164 17.67 -0.35 -11.89
N ARG A 165 18.58 -0.30 -10.92
CA ARG A 165 19.95 0.20 -11.13
C ARG A 165 20.69 -0.61 -12.20
N ARG A 166 20.56 -1.93 -12.17
CA ARG A 166 21.16 -2.83 -13.16
C ARG A 166 20.58 -2.63 -14.56
N ARG A 167 19.26 -2.40 -14.69
CA ARG A 167 18.63 -2.10 -15.98
C ARG A 167 19.07 -0.76 -16.55
N ALA A 168 19.16 0.28 -15.72
CA ALA A 168 19.64 1.59 -16.15
C ALA A 168 21.11 1.56 -16.62
N ALA A 169 21.96 0.79 -15.94
CA ALA A 169 23.35 0.60 -16.35
C ALA A 169 23.47 -0.12 -17.71
N ARG A 170 22.69 -1.19 -17.93
CA ARG A 170 22.69 -1.94 -19.19
C ARG A 170 22.25 -1.12 -20.40
N HIS A 171 21.26 -0.23 -20.24
CA HIS A 171 20.83 0.65 -21.34
C HIS A 171 21.89 1.69 -21.72
N ARG A 172 22.75 2.09 -20.76
CA ARG A 172 23.82 3.08 -20.99
C ARG A 172 25.00 2.49 -21.77
N ASP A 173 25.31 1.21 -21.56
CA ASP A 173 26.38 0.50 -22.29
C ASP A 173 25.97 0.12 -23.73
N THR A 174 24.68 0.00 -24.02
CA THR A 174 24.16 -0.35 -25.36
C THR A 174 23.98 0.84 -26.30
N ASP A 175 24.27 2.07 -25.88
CA ASP A 175 24.12 3.28 -26.71
C ASP A 175 25.51 3.82 -27.12
N PRO A 176 26.04 3.47 -28.32
CA PRO A 176 27.42 3.78 -28.72
C PRO A 176 27.65 5.27 -29.04
N HIS A 177 26.61 6.11 -29.03
CA HIS A 177 26.68 7.47 -29.55
C HIS A 177 27.02 8.55 -28.51
N THR A 178 27.18 8.19 -27.23
CA THR A 178 27.46 9.17 -26.16
C THR A 178 28.95 9.55 -26.00
N GLY A 179 29.83 9.12 -26.92
CA GLY A 179 31.29 9.27 -26.79
C GLY A 179 32.00 10.26 -27.72
N ARG A 180 31.30 11.00 -28.60
CA ARG A 180 31.94 12.00 -29.47
C ARG A 180 31.48 13.43 -29.15
N GLN A 181 31.88 13.95 -27.99
CA GLN A 181 32.10 15.39 -27.86
C GLN A 181 33.53 15.67 -28.34
N GLN A 182 33.63 16.19 -29.57
CA GLN A 182 34.85 16.71 -30.16
C GLN A 182 35.47 17.78 -29.26
N PRO A 183 36.79 17.73 -28.96
CA PRO A 183 37.46 18.81 -28.26
C PRO A 183 37.45 20.05 -29.17
N ASN A 184 36.83 21.11 -28.68
CA ASN A 184 36.71 22.42 -29.32
C ASN A 184 38.11 22.96 -29.67
N LYS A 185 38.40 23.18 -30.95
CA LYS A 185 39.66 23.83 -31.37
C LYS A 185 39.58 25.33 -31.05
N PRO A 186 40.59 25.92 -30.38
CA PRO A 186 40.60 27.36 -30.17
C PRO A 186 40.81 28.09 -31.51
N GLY A 187 39.82 28.90 -31.89
CA GLY A 187 39.89 29.80 -33.03
C GLY A 187 40.99 30.83 -32.84
N ARG A 188 41.95 30.80 -33.75
CA ARG A 188 43.09 31.71 -33.85
C ARG A 188 42.62 32.97 -34.59
N ASN A 189 42.33 34.06 -33.87
CA ASN A 189 42.12 35.36 -34.52
C ASN A 189 43.46 36.10 -34.61
N ARG A 190 43.82 36.38 -35.86
CA ARG A 190 44.82 37.37 -36.28
C ARG A 190 44.21 38.77 -36.22
#